data_AF-A0AAF0S4J0-F1
#
_entry.id   AF-A0AAF0S4J0-F1
#
_cell.length_a   1.000
_cell.length_b   1.000
_cell.length_c   1.000
_cell.angle_alpha   90.00
_cell.angle_beta   90.00
_cell.angle_gamma   90.00
#
_symmetry.space_group_name_H-M   'P 1'
#
loop_
_entity.id
_entity.type
_entity.pdbx_description
1 polymer ?
#
loop_
_entity_poly.entity_id
_entity_poly.type
_entity_poly.pdbx_seq_one_letter_code
_entity_poly.pdbx_strand_id
1 'polypeptide(L)'
;MTDHITRKGEAGQPTTNRAHFAAKQQTEAAVTLSGPAEPFVWDGDYDNHEQVRPLFADYERIRDELTEAGKYPYNDSFKGRIPALAAASESHEDTAIYMLQQMRSRDEMHRSREAFIADGGYDVEEIVGEQRGDIATYGYYVGGTGWSVIENARVKRESGRTLVKEPRQRNWRVLGAGNALFKPAGK
;
A
#
# COMPACT_ATOMS: atom_id res chain seq x y z
N MET A 1 70.52 -5.34 -38.48
CA MET A 1 70.19 -4.13 -39.24
C MET A 1 68.67 -4.10 -39.38
N THR A 2 67.89 -3.18 -38.82
CA THR A 2 68.15 -1.98 -38.02
C THR A 2 66.79 -1.58 -37.45
N ASP A 3 66.76 -1.33 -36.14
CA ASP A 3 65.90 -0.44 -35.35
C ASP A 3 64.39 -0.31 -35.59
N HIS A 4 63.67 -0.72 -34.53
CA HIS A 4 62.39 -0.18 -34.10
C HIS A 4 62.46 1.34 -33.88
N ILE A 5 61.55 2.10 -34.51
CA ILE A 5 61.25 3.48 -34.10
C ILE A 5 59.73 3.67 -33.93
N THR A 6 59.38 4.10 -32.73
CA THR A 6 58.08 4.52 -32.20
C THR A 6 57.67 5.92 -32.68
N ARG A 7 56.38 6.11 -33.03
CA ARG A 7 55.56 7.34 -32.81
C ARG A 7 54.09 6.89 -32.72
N LYS A 8 53.40 6.89 -31.58
CA LYS A 8 52.74 7.97 -30.78
C LYS A 8 51.69 8.82 -31.55
N GLY A 9 50.46 8.76 -31.05
CA GLY A 9 49.27 9.59 -31.39
C GLY A 9 48.39 8.91 -32.45
N GLU A 10 47.10 8.67 -32.30
CA GLU A 10 46.04 9.29 -31.49
C GLU A 10 45.07 8.20 -31.00
N ALA A 11 44.84 8.15 -29.69
CA ALA A 11 43.76 7.35 -29.12
C ALA A 11 42.43 8.08 -29.38
N GLY A 12 41.48 7.35 -29.98
CA GLY A 12 40.12 7.80 -30.18
C GLY A 12 39.51 8.37 -28.91
N GLN A 13 38.85 9.52 -29.06
CA GLN A 13 38.14 10.21 -28.00
C GLN A 13 37.18 9.26 -27.26
N PRO A 14 37.38 9.01 -25.95
CA PRO A 14 36.27 8.60 -25.11
C PRO A 14 35.44 9.86 -24.82
N THR A 15 34.20 9.84 -25.29
CA THR A 15 33.18 10.87 -25.03
C THR A 15 33.13 11.20 -23.54
N THR A 16 33.55 12.42 -23.19
CA THR A 16 33.51 12.99 -21.85
C THR A 16 32.06 13.33 -21.45
N ASN A 17 31.29 12.32 -21.05
CA ASN A 17 30.05 12.51 -20.27
C ASN A 17 30.29 12.18 -18.79
N ARG A 18 31.26 12.86 -18.19
CA ARG A 18 31.50 12.85 -16.73
C ARG A 18 31.61 14.28 -16.21
N ALA A 19 30.59 15.08 -16.48
CA ALA A 19 30.43 16.42 -15.93
C ALA A 19 28.95 16.88 -15.97
N HIS A 20 28.02 16.10 -15.42
CA HIS A 20 26.64 16.55 -15.15
C HIS A 20 26.01 15.91 -13.89
N PHE A 21 26.83 15.52 -12.91
CA PHE A 21 26.37 15.07 -11.59
C PHE A 21 27.13 15.82 -10.49
N ALA A 22 26.99 17.13 -10.48
CA ALA A 22 27.27 17.97 -9.32
C ALA A 22 26.35 19.20 -9.39
N ALA A 23 25.72 19.52 -8.26
CA ALA A 23 24.88 20.69 -8.00
C ALA A 23 23.43 20.65 -8.53
N LYS A 24 22.60 19.79 -7.91
CA LYS A 24 21.27 20.20 -7.43
C LYS A 24 21.21 19.96 -5.92
N GLN A 25 21.90 20.82 -5.19
CA GLN A 25 21.53 21.16 -3.81
C GLN A 25 20.35 22.13 -3.90
N GLN A 26 19.22 21.76 -3.29
CA GLN A 26 18.05 22.55 -2.87
C GLN A 26 16.90 21.53 -2.82
N THR A 27 16.35 21.13 -1.69
CA THR A 27 16.45 21.57 -0.30
C THR A 27 16.05 20.34 0.51
N GLU A 28 17.00 19.72 1.22
CA GLU A 28 16.64 18.97 2.42
C GLU A 28 16.01 20.00 3.36
N ALA A 29 14.69 19.97 3.49
CA ALA A 29 14.07 20.47 4.70
C ALA A 29 14.63 19.57 5.81
N ALA A 30 15.72 20.02 6.43
CA ALA A 30 16.16 19.51 7.70
C ALA A 30 14.98 19.72 8.66
N VAL A 31 14.16 18.68 8.82
CA VAL A 31 13.18 18.60 9.89
C VAL A 31 14.00 18.61 11.16
N THR A 32 14.14 19.81 11.70
CA THR A 32 14.84 20.04 12.94
C THR A 32 13.88 19.52 14.00
N LEU A 33 14.08 18.28 14.49
CA LEU A 33 13.41 17.76 15.68
C LEU A 33 13.75 18.70 16.83
N SER A 34 12.88 19.68 17.06
CA SER A 34 13.08 20.78 17.99
C SER A 34 11.96 20.75 19.03
N GLY A 35 12.33 20.31 20.23
CA GLY A 35 11.49 20.25 21.42
C GLY A 35 10.92 18.85 21.70
N PRO A 36 10.58 18.53 22.96
CA PRO A 36 9.72 17.40 23.24
C PRO A 36 8.42 17.65 22.46
N ALA A 37 8.12 16.80 21.48
CA ALA A 37 6.84 16.84 20.80
C ALA A 37 5.75 16.88 21.88
N GLU A 38 4.84 17.86 21.81
CA GLU A 38 3.69 17.87 22.71
C GLU A 38 3.03 16.48 22.66
N PRO A 39 2.69 15.89 23.83
CA PRO A 39 2.05 14.58 23.85
C PRO A 39 0.84 14.56 22.93
N PHE A 40 0.74 13.54 22.10
CA PHE A 40 -0.45 13.36 21.28
C PHE A 40 -1.72 13.29 22.14
N VAL A 41 -2.76 13.98 21.69
CA VAL A 41 -4.08 13.97 22.32
C VAL A 41 -5.10 13.57 21.27
N TRP A 42 -5.83 12.48 21.54
CA TRP A 42 -6.93 12.05 20.69
C TRP A 42 -8.11 13.02 20.80
N ASP A 43 -8.69 13.42 19.67
CA ASP A 43 -9.77 14.40 19.61
C ASP A 43 -11.18 13.83 19.89
N GLY A 44 -11.30 12.52 20.09
CA GLY A 44 -12.58 11.84 20.30
C GLY A 44 -13.23 11.31 19.02
N ASP A 45 -12.65 11.55 17.84
CA ASP A 45 -13.18 11.15 16.54
C ASP A 45 -12.32 10.05 15.89
N TYR A 46 -12.86 8.83 15.82
CA TYR A 46 -12.20 7.70 15.17
C TYR A 46 -12.14 7.83 13.64
N ASP A 47 -12.95 8.69 13.04
CA ASP A 47 -12.99 8.88 11.59
C ASP A 47 -12.00 9.95 11.11
N ASN A 48 -11.55 10.84 12.01
CA ASN A 48 -10.54 11.85 11.71
C ASN A 48 -9.11 11.27 11.69
N HIS A 49 -8.73 10.61 10.61
CA HIS A 49 -7.39 10.03 10.44
C HIS A 49 -6.28 11.07 10.23
N GLU A 50 -6.64 12.34 9.95
CA GLU A 50 -5.66 13.42 9.76
C GLU A 50 -4.86 13.71 11.04
N GLN A 51 -5.45 13.48 12.21
CA GLN A 51 -4.76 13.70 13.49
C GLN A 51 -3.56 12.76 13.70
N VAL A 52 -3.57 11.57 13.10
CA VAL A 52 -2.47 10.60 13.17
C VAL A 52 -1.61 10.58 11.91
N ARG A 53 -2.01 11.28 10.83
CA ARG A 53 -1.27 11.32 9.56
C ARG A 53 0.20 11.73 9.73
N PRO A 54 0.57 12.73 10.56
CA PRO A 54 1.97 13.09 10.76
C PRO A 54 2.83 11.97 11.37
N LEU A 55 2.21 11.01 12.07
CA LEU A 55 2.88 9.92 12.78
C LEU A 55 3.07 8.67 11.89
N PHE A 56 2.51 8.68 10.67
CA PHE A 56 2.46 7.49 9.83
C PHE A 56 3.82 6.96 9.39
N ALA A 57 4.76 7.85 9.08
CA ALA A 57 6.10 7.46 8.65
C ALA A 57 6.86 6.69 9.74
N ASP A 58 6.74 7.12 11.01
CA ASP A 58 7.33 6.41 12.14
C ASP A 58 6.65 5.05 12.37
N TYR A 59 5.33 5.02 12.23
CA TYR A 59 4.55 3.79 12.33
C TYR A 59 4.96 2.76 11.27
N GLU A 60 5.09 3.16 9.99
CA GLU A 60 5.52 2.27 8.91
C GLU A 60 6.93 1.74 9.15
N ARG A 61 7.88 2.60 9.53
CA ARG A 61 9.25 2.19 9.88
C ARG A 61 9.27 1.13 10.98
N ILE A 62 8.55 1.36 12.08
CA ILE A 62 8.47 0.43 13.21
C ILE A 62 7.84 -0.90 12.79
N ARG A 63 6.82 -0.85 11.94
CA ARG A 63 6.16 -2.03 11.41
C ARG A 63 7.10 -2.85 10.52
N ASP A 64 7.89 -2.19 9.68
CA ASP A 64 8.85 -2.87 8.81
C ASP A 64 9.94 -3.54 9.64
N GLU A 65 10.47 -2.87 10.68
CA GLU A 65 11.37 -3.48 11.67
C GLU A 65 10.76 -4.73 12.33
N LEU A 66 9.47 -4.70 12.70
CA LEU A 66 8.78 -5.86 13.26
C LEU A 66 8.65 -7.00 12.26
N THR A 67 8.32 -6.66 11.01
CA THR A 67 8.13 -7.63 9.92
C THR A 67 9.45 -8.30 9.56
N GLU A 68 10.54 -7.54 9.43
CA GLU A 68 11.89 -8.05 9.20
C GLU A 68 12.36 -8.97 10.34
N ALA A 69 11.97 -8.66 11.58
CA ALA A 69 12.22 -9.50 12.73
C ALA A 69 11.31 -10.76 12.81
N GLY A 70 10.44 -10.99 11.82
CA GLY A 70 9.47 -12.10 11.80
C GLY A 70 8.38 -11.99 12.86
N LYS A 71 8.16 -10.80 13.43
CA LYS A 71 7.13 -10.54 14.44
C LYS A 71 5.85 -10.04 13.79
N TYR A 72 4.72 -10.52 14.28
CA TYR A 72 3.43 -10.00 13.86
C TYR A 72 3.15 -8.64 14.55
N PRO A 73 2.73 -7.60 13.81
CA PRO A 73 2.60 -6.24 14.33
C PRO A 73 1.28 -6.03 15.10
N TYR A 74 1.16 -6.62 16.29
CA TYR A 74 0.05 -6.33 17.22
C TYR A 74 0.18 -4.93 17.83
N ASN A 75 -0.92 -4.32 18.31
CA ASN A 75 -0.93 -2.98 18.93
C ASN A 75 0.17 -2.81 19.99
N ASP A 76 0.27 -3.77 20.91
CA ASP A 76 1.26 -3.76 21.99
C ASP A 76 2.72 -3.74 21.48
N SER A 77 2.97 -4.17 20.23
CA SER A 77 4.30 -4.13 19.62
C SER A 77 4.76 -2.73 19.22
N PHE A 78 3.84 -1.75 19.24
CA PHE A 78 4.09 -0.34 18.92
C PHE A 78 4.16 0.56 20.16
N LYS A 79 3.62 0.11 21.32
CA LYS A 79 3.60 0.88 22.57
C LYS A 79 5.00 1.38 22.95
N GLY A 80 5.11 2.67 23.22
CA GLY A 80 6.34 3.38 23.59
C GLY A 80 7.37 3.57 22.47
N ARG A 81 7.07 3.15 21.23
CA ARG A 81 8.06 3.18 20.12
C ARG A 81 7.93 4.38 19.19
N ILE A 82 6.75 4.99 19.10
CA ILE A 82 6.51 6.22 18.35
C ILE A 82 6.72 7.39 19.31
N PRO A 83 7.76 8.24 19.16
CA PRO A 83 8.15 9.20 20.20
C PRO A 83 7.03 10.15 20.64
N ALA A 84 6.22 10.65 19.70
CA ALA A 84 5.09 11.53 20.01
C ALA A 84 3.92 10.83 20.74
N LEU A 85 3.79 9.51 20.60
CA LEU A 85 2.79 8.70 21.29
C LEU A 85 3.27 8.18 22.63
N ALA A 86 4.57 7.88 22.75
CA ALA A 86 5.17 7.38 24.00
C ALA A 86 5.04 8.37 25.16
N ALA A 87 4.88 9.66 24.87
CA ALA A 87 4.63 10.71 25.86
C ALA A 87 3.14 10.92 26.17
N ALA A 88 2.22 10.30 25.41
CA ALA A 88 0.78 10.40 25.61
C ALA A 88 0.29 9.47 26.73
N SER A 89 -0.97 9.66 27.16
CA SER A 89 -1.62 8.67 28.02
C SER A 89 -1.81 7.35 27.27
N GLU A 90 -1.74 6.23 27.98
CA GLU A 90 -1.86 4.88 27.38
C GLU A 90 -3.10 4.74 26.47
N SER A 91 -4.25 5.28 26.88
CA SER A 91 -5.48 5.26 26.06
C SER A 91 -5.37 6.03 24.74
N HIS A 92 -4.64 7.15 24.73
CA HIS A 92 -4.43 7.96 23.53
C HIS A 92 -3.41 7.29 22.61
N GLU A 93 -2.35 6.71 23.17
CA GLU A 93 -1.38 5.92 22.40
C GLU A 93 -2.07 4.71 21.73
N ASP A 94 -2.85 3.94 22.48
CA ASP A 94 -3.59 2.79 21.95
C ASP A 94 -4.56 3.18 20.83
N THR A 95 -5.26 4.29 21.04
CA THR A 95 -6.19 4.84 20.04
C THR A 95 -5.45 5.30 18.78
N ALA A 96 -4.34 6.02 18.93
CA ALA A 96 -3.54 6.47 17.80
C ALA A 96 -2.96 5.29 17.00
N ILE A 97 -2.43 4.27 17.67
CA ILE A 97 -1.92 3.05 17.02
C ILE A 97 -3.03 2.35 16.24
N TYR A 98 -4.23 2.25 16.83
CA TYR A 98 -5.39 1.67 16.14
C TYR A 98 -5.77 2.48 14.90
N MET A 99 -5.82 3.81 14.98
CA MET A 99 -6.13 4.67 13.83
C MET A 99 -5.06 4.60 12.73
N LEU A 100 -3.78 4.50 13.10
CA LEU A 100 -2.67 4.31 12.17
C LEU A 100 -2.78 2.98 11.40
N GLN A 101 -3.17 1.90 12.10
CA GLN A 101 -3.46 0.62 11.46
C GLN A 101 -4.62 0.72 10.48
N GLN A 102 -5.72 1.39 10.87
CA GLN A 102 -6.86 1.61 9.96
C GLN A 102 -6.44 2.40 8.72
N MET A 103 -5.67 3.48 8.88
CA MET A 103 -5.16 4.27 7.76
C MET A 103 -4.33 3.42 6.79
N ARG A 104 -3.39 2.63 7.31
CA ARG A 104 -2.59 1.70 6.51
C ARG A 104 -3.46 0.71 5.76
N SER A 105 -4.41 0.07 6.44
CA SER A 105 -5.32 -0.90 5.81
C SER A 105 -6.15 -0.26 4.69
N ARG A 106 -6.60 0.99 4.86
CA ARG A 106 -7.26 1.78 3.81
C ARG A 106 -6.34 1.98 2.60
N ASP A 107 -5.10 2.42 2.83
CA ASP A 107 -4.12 2.63 1.76
C ASP A 107 -3.79 1.33 1.00
N GLU A 108 -3.64 0.22 1.72
CA GLU A 108 -3.41 -1.10 1.11
C GLU A 108 -4.59 -1.56 0.25
N MET A 109 -5.81 -1.36 0.74
CA MET A 109 -7.02 -1.69 -0.01
C MET A 109 -7.13 -0.82 -1.26
N HIS A 110 -6.85 0.49 -1.16
CA HIS A 110 -6.85 1.41 -2.31
C HIS A 110 -5.82 0.98 -3.36
N ARG A 111 -4.60 0.68 -2.93
CA ARG A 111 -3.54 0.18 -3.81
C ARG A 111 -3.93 -1.15 -4.47
N SER A 112 -4.52 -2.08 -3.72
CA SER A 112 -4.97 -3.37 -4.24
C SER A 112 -6.08 -3.20 -5.28
N ARG A 113 -7.02 -2.29 -5.02
CA ARG A 113 -8.09 -1.93 -5.95
C ARG A 113 -7.54 -1.33 -7.23
N GLU A 114 -6.64 -0.35 -7.12
CA GLU A 114 -6.02 0.32 -8.27
C GLU A 114 -5.18 -0.66 -9.10
N ALA A 115 -4.39 -1.52 -8.45
CA ALA A 115 -3.63 -2.56 -9.14
C ALA A 115 -4.55 -3.54 -9.88
N PHE A 116 -5.65 -3.96 -9.27
CA PHE A 116 -6.62 -4.85 -9.90
C PHE A 116 -7.28 -4.21 -11.14
N ILE A 117 -7.59 -2.91 -11.08
CA ILE A 117 -8.13 -2.15 -12.22
C ILE A 117 -7.06 -1.99 -13.31
N ALA A 118 -5.83 -1.66 -12.94
CA ALA A 118 -4.72 -1.52 -13.88
C ALA A 118 -4.41 -2.83 -14.62
N ASP A 119 -4.66 -3.97 -13.98
CA ASP A 119 -4.57 -5.32 -14.56
C ASP A 119 -5.79 -5.71 -15.42
N GLY A 120 -6.67 -4.76 -15.76
CA GLY A 120 -7.83 -4.97 -16.62
C GLY A 120 -9.13 -5.32 -15.89
N GLY A 121 -9.15 -5.17 -14.56
CA GLY A 121 -10.37 -5.28 -13.76
C GLY A 121 -11.31 -4.08 -13.95
N TYR A 122 -12.61 -4.32 -13.80
CA TYR A 122 -13.67 -3.30 -13.92
C TYR A 122 -14.82 -3.60 -12.95
N ASP A 123 -15.77 -2.67 -12.80
CA ASP A 123 -16.88 -2.84 -11.86
C ASP A 123 -17.80 -3.99 -12.28
N VAL A 124 -18.20 -4.81 -11.30
CA VAL A 124 -19.01 -6.03 -11.56
C VAL A 124 -20.37 -5.73 -12.21
N GLU A 125 -20.83 -4.48 -12.12
CA GLU A 125 -22.07 -4.00 -12.73
C GLU A 125 -22.00 -3.99 -14.27
N GLU A 126 -20.81 -3.90 -14.84
CA GLU A 126 -20.57 -3.91 -16.29
C GLU A 126 -20.59 -5.33 -16.89
N ILE A 127 -20.69 -6.38 -16.07
CA ILE A 127 -20.73 -7.76 -16.58
C ILE A 127 -22.02 -7.99 -17.37
N VAL A 128 -21.85 -8.33 -18.64
CA VAL A 128 -22.90 -8.84 -19.51
C VAL A 128 -22.77 -10.35 -19.65
N GLY A 129 -23.89 -11.06 -19.46
CA GLY A 129 -23.95 -12.52 -19.55
C GLY A 129 -23.19 -13.22 -18.42
N GLU A 130 -22.70 -14.42 -18.73
CA GLU A 130 -21.86 -15.19 -17.82
C GLU A 130 -20.41 -15.12 -18.29
N GLN A 131 -19.50 -14.78 -17.36
CA GLN A 131 -18.07 -14.65 -17.64
C GLN A 131 -17.25 -15.43 -16.61
N ARG A 132 -16.01 -15.76 -16.97
CA ARG A 132 -15.05 -16.45 -16.10
C ARG A 132 -13.83 -15.57 -15.88
N GLY A 133 -13.36 -15.50 -14.63
CA GLY A 133 -12.26 -14.62 -14.26
C GLY A 133 -12.12 -14.50 -12.76
N ASP A 134 -11.33 -13.53 -12.33
CA ASP A 134 -11.11 -13.23 -10.91
C ASP A 134 -12.12 -12.18 -10.46
N ILE A 135 -12.68 -12.37 -9.27
CA ILE A 135 -13.58 -11.39 -8.65
C ILE A 135 -12.98 -10.93 -7.33
N ALA A 136 -12.77 -9.63 -7.22
CA ALA A 136 -12.30 -8.99 -6.00
C ALA A 136 -13.47 -8.35 -5.27
N THR A 137 -13.61 -8.60 -3.97
CA THR A 137 -14.53 -7.87 -3.09
C THR A 137 -13.75 -6.98 -2.14
N TYR A 138 -14.30 -5.79 -1.90
CA TYR A 138 -13.67 -4.82 -1.01
C TYR A 138 -14.67 -3.99 -0.22
N GLY A 139 -14.25 -3.54 0.96
CA GLY A 139 -15.07 -2.68 1.81
C GLY A 139 -14.43 -2.35 3.16
N TYR A 140 -15.09 -1.45 3.86
CA TYR A 140 -14.71 -0.96 5.19
C TYR A 140 -15.64 -1.56 6.24
N TYR A 141 -15.09 -2.05 7.34
CA TYR A 141 -15.86 -2.45 8.51
C TYR A 141 -15.14 -2.02 9.79
N VAL A 142 -15.86 -2.04 10.91
CA VAL A 142 -15.28 -1.69 12.22
C VAL A 142 -14.17 -2.70 12.54
N GLY A 143 -12.92 -2.23 12.59
CA GLY A 143 -11.75 -3.07 12.86
C GLY A 143 -10.92 -3.43 11.63
N GLY A 144 -11.25 -2.96 10.43
CA GLY A 144 -10.33 -3.07 9.29
C GLY A 144 -10.94 -2.88 7.91
N THR A 145 -10.12 -3.17 6.91
CA THR A 145 -10.52 -3.24 5.51
C THR A 145 -10.55 -4.68 5.06
N GLY A 146 -11.62 -5.07 4.36
CA GLY A 146 -11.64 -6.35 3.67
C GLY A 146 -11.18 -6.16 2.23
N TRP A 147 -10.13 -6.86 1.82
CA TRP A 147 -9.84 -7.17 0.41
C TRP A 147 -9.79 -8.69 0.28
N SER A 148 -10.54 -9.23 -0.67
CA SER A 148 -10.53 -10.67 -0.95
C SER A 148 -10.67 -10.90 -2.44
N VAL A 149 -9.94 -11.87 -2.98
CA VAL A 149 -10.03 -12.27 -4.38
C VAL A 149 -10.45 -13.72 -4.44
N ILE A 150 -11.47 -13.99 -5.25
CA ILE A 150 -11.86 -15.34 -5.64
C ILE A 150 -11.36 -15.52 -7.06
N GLU A 151 -10.32 -16.33 -7.21
CA GLU A 151 -9.72 -16.61 -8.50
C GLU A 151 -10.60 -17.55 -9.33
N ASN A 152 -10.58 -17.33 -10.65
CA ASN A 152 -11.14 -18.27 -11.62
C ASN A 152 -12.64 -18.63 -11.40
N ALA A 153 -13.39 -17.68 -10.85
CA ALA A 153 -14.82 -17.80 -10.61
C ALA A 153 -15.62 -17.64 -11.91
N ARG A 154 -16.82 -18.24 -11.93
CA ARG A 154 -17.86 -17.86 -12.90
C ARG A 154 -18.73 -16.79 -12.26
N VAL A 155 -19.01 -15.72 -12.99
CA VAL A 155 -19.76 -14.55 -12.52
C VAL A 155 -20.83 -14.20 -13.55
N LYS A 156 -22.03 -13.87 -13.07
CA LYS A 156 -23.10 -13.30 -13.90
C LYS A 156 -23.94 -12.30 -13.11
N ARG A 157 -24.59 -11.40 -13.83
CA ARG A 157 -25.58 -10.46 -13.27
C ARG A 157 -26.98 -10.97 -13.59
N GLU A 158 -27.82 -11.12 -12.56
CA GLU A 158 -29.20 -11.57 -12.71
C GLU A 158 -30.11 -10.77 -11.76
N SER A 159 -31.13 -10.10 -12.30
CA SER A 159 -32.09 -9.30 -11.53
C SER A 159 -31.44 -8.29 -10.56
N GLY A 160 -30.41 -7.57 -11.05
CA GLY A 160 -29.67 -6.57 -10.26
C GLY A 160 -28.70 -7.15 -9.21
N ARG A 161 -28.58 -8.48 -9.12
CA ARG A 161 -27.68 -9.16 -8.19
C ARG A 161 -26.47 -9.73 -8.91
N THR A 162 -25.35 -9.75 -8.22
CA THR A 162 -24.14 -10.43 -8.67
C THR A 162 -24.15 -11.85 -8.15
N LEU A 163 -24.14 -12.81 -9.06
CA LEU A 163 -24.06 -14.23 -8.76
C LEU A 163 -22.64 -14.71 -9.06
N VAL A 164 -22.03 -15.37 -8.08
CA VAL A 164 -20.69 -15.94 -8.19
C VAL A 164 -20.74 -17.45 -7.96
N LYS A 165 -19.88 -18.17 -8.66
CA LYS A 165 -19.68 -19.61 -8.50
C LYS A 165 -18.17 -19.88 -8.49
N GLU A 166 -17.65 -20.20 -7.32
CA GLU A 166 -16.23 -20.53 -7.14
C GLU A 166 -15.85 -21.81 -7.88
N PRO A 167 -14.55 -22.03 -8.15
CA PRO A 167 -14.07 -23.32 -8.62
C PRO A 167 -14.60 -24.47 -7.74
N ARG A 168 -15.15 -25.51 -8.37
CA ARG A 168 -15.74 -26.71 -7.72
C ARG A 168 -17.04 -26.48 -6.95
N GLN A 169 -17.54 -25.25 -6.82
CA GLN A 169 -18.86 -25.00 -6.26
C GLN A 169 -19.95 -25.52 -7.22
N ARG A 170 -21.00 -26.15 -6.70
CA ARG A 170 -22.11 -26.68 -7.53
C ARG A 170 -23.15 -25.60 -7.87
N ASN A 171 -23.51 -24.80 -6.88
CA ASN A 171 -24.60 -23.82 -6.97
C ASN A 171 -24.06 -22.39 -7.03
N TRP A 172 -24.80 -21.51 -7.69
CA TRP A 172 -24.56 -20.07 -7.62
C TRP A 172 -24.83 -19.56 -6.21
N ARG A 173 -24.00 -18.62 -5.73
CA ARG A 173 -24.29 -17.84 -4.53
C ARG A 173 -24.44 -16.37 -4.90
N VAL A 174 -25.30 -15.67 -4.17
CA VAL A 174 -25.34 -14.21 -4.23
C VAL A 174 -24.06 -13.71 -3.57
N LEU A 175 -23.31 -12.87 -4.29
CA LEU A 175 -22.23 -12.13 -3.68
C LEU A 175 -22.85 -11.10 -2.73
N GLY A 176 -22.42 -11.10 -1.46
CA GLY A 176 -22.97 -10.21 -0.44
C GLY A 176 -22.88 -8.73 -0.86
N ALA A 177 -23.74 -7.89 -0.27
CA ALA A 177 -23.72 -6.45 -0.52
C ALA A 177 -22.32 -5.89 -0.19
N GLY A 178 -21.71 -5.22 -1.15
CA GLY A 178 -20.34 -4.70 -1.07
C GLY A 178 -19.83 -4.29 -2.43
N ASN A 179 -18.71 -3.56 -2.46
CA ASN A 179 -18.08 -3.19 -3.71
C ASN A 179 -17.33 -4.39 -4.29
N ALA A 180 -17.44 -4.60 -5.61
CA ALA A 180 -16.78 -5.72 -6.26
C ALA A 180 -16.26 -5.34 -7.65
N LEU A 181 -15.05 -5.81 -7.96
CA LEU A 181 -14.42 -5.71 -9.26
C LEU A 181 -14.29 -7.10 -9.89
N PHE A 182 -14.31 -7.16 -11.22
CA PHE A 182 -14.12 -8.37 -11.98
C PHE A 182 -13.04 -8.20 -13.03
N LYS A 183 -12.16 -9.20 -13.15
CA LYS A 183 -11.10 -9.29 -14.15
C LYS A 183 -11.29 -10.56 -14.98
N PRO A 184 -11.61 -10.47 -16.29
CA PRO A 184 -11.82 -11.65 -17.14
C PRO A 184 -10.55 -12.51 -17.26
N ALA A 185 -10.72 -13.82 -17.31
CA ALA A 185 -9.61 -14.73 -17.59
C ALA A 185 -9.08 -14.54 -19.02
N GLY A 186 -7.76 -14.42 -19.18
CA GLY A 186 -7.09 -14.37 -20.49
C GLY A 186 -7.01 -13.00 -21.16
N LYS A 187 -7.13 -11.92 -20.37
CA LYS A 187 -6.69 -10.58 -20.77
C LYS A 187 -5.30 -10.27 -20.24
#